data_AF-A0A0B1TSZ8-F1
#
_entry.id   AF-A0A0B1TSZ8-F1
#
_cell.length_a   1.000
_cell.length_b   1.000
_cell.length_c   1.000
_cell.angle_alpha   90.00
_cell.angle_beta   90.00
_cell.angle_gamma   90.00
#
_symmetry.space_group_name_H-M   'P 1'
#
loop_
_entity.id
_entity.type
_entity.pdbx_description
1 polymer ?
#
loop_
_entity_poly.entity_id
_entity_poly.type
_entity_poly.pdbx_seq_one_letter_code
_entity_poly.pdbx_strand_id
1 'polypeptide(L)'
;MLFGAMLAATQGTLHSVSSLIFRHLTDALIIGRRTRNILQLAWGTLYLSKGQFEWDLGIFDDYEFKQLAINAVYNYALFGALQFTLGFLSMCCWHTVCERQVYQIRNRYFAAVVRQDMAWFDKNESGALTTRMSDGIDRIRDGIGDKLGAMFAYFATFIAGLTVAFTNSQMKVLKVKIRKLSACNQRDAASQYDP
;
A
#
# COMPACT_ATOMS: atom_id res chain seq x y z
N MET A 1 -2.76 21.62 4.00
CA MET A 1 -3.90 20.88 3.40
C MET A 1 -3.48 20.18 2.12
N LEU A 2 -3.14 20.88 1.04
CA LEU A 2 -2.68 20.24 -0.22
C LEU A 2 -1.45 19.34 -0.03
N PHE A 3 -0.44 19.79 0.73
CA PHE A 3 0.77 18.99 0.98
C PHE A 3 0.48 17.68 1.75
N GLY A 4 -0.42 17.73 2.75
CA GLY A 4 -0.87 16.55 3.50
C GLY A 4 -1.77 15.61 2.68
N ALA A 5 -2.56 16.15 1.75
CA ALA A 5 -3.36 15.35 0.83
C ALA A 5 -2.50 14.63 -0.22
N MET A 6 -1.46 15.30 -0.74
CA MET A 6 -0.51 14.66 -1.65
C MET A 6 0.31 13.57 -0.95
N LEU A 7 0.78 13.81 0.28
CA LEU A 7 1.47 12.79 1.06
C LEU A 7 0.56 11.59 1.41
N ALA A 8 -0.71 11.83 1.72
CA ALA A 8 -1.70 10.77 1.92
C ALA A 8 -2.00 9.98 0.64
N ALA A 9 -2.04 10.64 -0.52
CA ALA A 9 -2.17 9.97 -1.80
C ALA A 9 -0.96 9.07 -2.09
N THR A 10 0.26 9.53 -1.76
CA THR A 10 1.48 8.72 -1.88
C THR A 10 1.42 7.49 -0.96
N GLN A 11 0.93 7.63 0.27
CA GLN A 11 0.72 6.51 1.21
C GLN A 11 -0.24 5.44 0.65
N GLY A 12 -1.31 5.85 -0.02
CA GLY A 12 -2.25 4.91 -0.66
C GLY A 12 -1.61 4.12 -1.81
N THR A 13 -0.74 4.76 -2.60
CA THR A 13 0.02 4.05 -3.64
C THR A 13 1.03 3.08 -3.05
N LEU A 14 1.68 3.44 -1.93
CA LEU A 14 2.65 2.58 -1.24
C LEU A 14 2.00 1.30 -0.70
N HIS A 15 0.74 1.37 -0.24
CA HIS A 15 -0.02 0.18 0.14
C HIS A 15 -0.25 -0.76 -1.06
N SER A 16 -0.52 -0.21 -2.24
CA SER A 16 -0.65 -1.00 -3.47
C SER A 16 0.68 -1.58 -3.96
N VAL A 17 1.78 -0.82 -3.84
CA VAL A 17 3.13 -1.26 -4.22
C VAL A 17 3.63 -2.43 -3.36
N SER A 18 3.20 -2.54 -2.10
CA SER A 18 3.56 -3.68 -1.24
C SER A 18 3.22 -5.05 -1.87
N SER A 19 2.12 -5.13 -2.63
CA SER A 19 1.70 -6.34 -3.35
C SER A 19 2.64 -6.73 -4.50
N LEU A 20 3.28 -5.75 -5.16
CA LEU A 20 4.26 -5.98 -6.21
C LEU A 20 5.58 -6.51 -5.65
N ILE A 21 6.03 -5.94 -4.53
CA ILE A 21 7.25 -6.39 -3.85
C ILE A 21 7.04 -7.81 -3.29
N PHE A 22 5.85 -8.12 -2.79
CA PHE A 22 5.51 -9.47 -2.32
C PHE A 22 5.54 -10.51 -3.42
N ARG A 23 5.13 -10.10 -4.63
CA ARG A 23 5.24 -10.95 -5.81
C ARG A 23 6.70 -11.26 -6.14
N HIS A 24 7.61 -10.29 -6.09
CA HIS A 24 9.04 -10.53 -6.31
C HIS A 24 9.62 -11.52 -5.29
N LEU A 25 9.23 -11.42 -4.03
CA LEU A 25 9.64 -12.35 -2.98
C LEU A 25 9.05 -13.75 -3.20
N THR A 26 7.78 -13.82 -3.60
CA THR A 26 7.10 -15.09 -3.89
C THR A 26 7.72 -15.78 -5.10
N ASP A 27 8.09 -15.05 -6.15
CA ASP A 27 8.76 -15.60 -7.34
C ASP A 27 10.14 -16.18 -6.95
N ALA A 28 10.91 -15.47 -6.12
CA ALA A 28 12.18 -15.99 -5.58
C ALA A 28 11.98 -17.28 -4.77
N LEU A 29 10.96 -17.33 -3.89
CA LEU A 29 10.65 -18.51 -3.09
C LEU A 29 10.14 -19.70 -3.92
N ILE A 30 9.35 -19.45 -4.98
CA ILE A 30 8.84 -20.50 -5.88
C ILE A 30 10.00 -21.13 -6.65
N ILE A 31 10.93 -20.30 -7.14
CA ILE A 31 12.15 -20.78 -7.80
C ILE A 31 12.91 -21.68 -6.82
N GLY A 32 13.24 -21.19 -5.63
CA GLY A 32 13.95 -21.99 -4.60
C GLY A 32 13.20 -23.22 -4.06
N ARG A 33 11.87 -23.33 -4.25
CA ARG A 33 11.10 -24.53 -3.88
C ARG A 33 11.02 -25.54 -5.02
N ARG A 34 10.79 -25.08 -6.26
CA ARG A 34 10.85 -25.92 -7.46
C ARG A 34 12.21 -26.62 -7.52
N THR A 35 13.23 -25.88 -7.14
CA THR A 35 14.59 -26.37 -6.93
C THR A 35 14.68 -27.60 -6.03
N ARG A 36 14.29 -27.43 -4.76
CA ARG A 36 14.41 -28.48 -3.75
C ARG A 36 13.52 -29.69 -4.02
N ASN A 37 12.35 -29.50 -4.63
CA ASN A 37 11.45 -30.62 -4.97
C ASN A 37 11.99 -31.51 -6.10
N ILE A 38 12.62 -30.93 -7.12
CA ILE A 38 13.25 -31.72 -8.19
C ILE A 38 14.44 -32.50 -7.63
N LEU A 39 15.22 -31.89 -6.73
CA LEU A 39 16.28 -32.55 -5.99
C LEU A 39 15.75 -33.70 -5.13
N GLN A 40 14.69 -33.53 -4.34
CA GLN A 40 14.16 -34.66 -3.56
C GLN A 40 13.67 -35.84 -4.41
N LEU A 41 13.09 -35.60 -5.60
CA LEU A 41 12.67 -36.69 -6.50
C LEU A 41 13.85 -37.39 -7.17
N ALA A 42 14.93 -36.67 -7.48
CA ALA A 42 16.14 -37.26 -8.07
C ALA A 42 17.08 -37.91 -7.04
N TRP A 43 17.04 -37.47 -5.78
CA TRP A 43 17.98 -37.87 -4.75
C TRP A 43 17.37 -38.74 -3.64
N GLY A 44 16.04 -38.81 -3.52
CA GLY A 44 15.34 -39.70 -2.59
C GLY A 44 15.70 -41.20 -2.74
N THR A 45 16.23 -41.60 -3.89
CA THR A 45 16.70 -42.97 -4.15
C THR A 45 18.15 -43.23 -3.69
N LEU A 46 18.89 -42.23 -3.22
CA LEU A 46 20.33 -42.36 -2.95
C LEU A 46 20.82 -41.66 -1.67
N TYR A 47 19.95 -41.31 -0.71
CA TYR A 47 20.35 -40.70 0.57
C TYR A 47 20.54 -41.71 1.71
N LEU A 48 21.41 -42.71 1.53
CA LEU A 48 22.09 -43.34 2.68
C LEU A 48 23.60 -43.13 2.63
N SER A 49 24.10 -42.21 1.80
CA SER A 49 25.48 -41.76 1.92
C SER A 49 25.69 -40.36 1.36
N LYS A 50 26.18 -39.48 2.24
CA LYS A 50 27.05 -38.33 1.92
C LYS A 50 26.44 -37.18 1.11
N GLY A 51 25.65 -36.35 1.80
CA GLY A 51 26.02 -35.00 2.26
C GLY A 51 26.84 -34.02 1.41
N GLN A 52 27.24 -34.26 0.16
CA GLN A 52 28.16 -33.34 -0.52
C GLN A 52 28.15 -33.34 -2.06
N PHE A 53 27.23 -34.03 -2.74
CA PHE A 53 27.26 -34.13 -4.21
C PHE A 53 26.17 -33.28 -4.92
N GLU A 54 25.38 -32.51 -4.16
CA GLU A 54 24.26 -31.68 -4.64
C GLU A 54 24.69 -30.29 -5.18
N TRP A 55 25.97 -30.12 -5.55
CA TRP A 55 26.54 -28.87 -6.06
C TRP A 55 27.06 -28.97 -7.51
N ASP A 56 27.17 -30.18 -8.07
CA ASP A 56 27.98 -30.46 -9.27
C ASP A 56 27.16 -30.62 -10.57
N LEU A 57 25.83 -30.45 -10.52
CA LEU A 57 24.94 -30.59 -11.68
C LEU A 57 24.58 -29.27 -12.38
N GLY A 58 25.00 -28.11 -11.85
CA GLY A 58 24.73 -26.79 -12.46
C GLY A 58 23.24 -26.41 -12.56
N ILE A 59 22.36 -27.15 -11.87
CA ILE A 59 20.90 -26.95 -11.93
C ILE A 59 20.42 -25.91 -10.89
N PHE A 60 21.22 -25.61 -9.85
CA PHE A 60 20.98 -24.50 -8.93
C PHE A 60 22.18 -23.60 -8.78
N ASP A 61 22.04 -22.40 -9.34
CA ASP A 61 22.96 -21.33 -9.08
C ASP A 61 22.59 -20.67 -7.74
N ASP A 62 23.10 -21.23 -6.64
CA ASP A 62 22.88 -20.71 -5.27
C ASP A 62 23.33 -19.25 -5.14
N TYR A 63 24.26 -18.82 -5.99
CA TYR A 63 24.66 -17.43 -6.10
C TYR A 63 23.52 -16.56 -6.64
N GLU A 64 22.85 -16.96 -7.72
CA GLU A 64 21.72 -16.24 -8.30
C GLU A 64 20.54 -16.14 -7.31
N PHE A 65 20.22 -17.25 -6.63
CA PHE A 65 19.16 -17.26 -5.61
C PHE A 65 19.46 -16.34 -4.43
N LYS A 66 20.69 -16.40 -3.88
CA LYS A 66 21.10 -15.51 -2.78
C LYS A 66 21.06 -14.05 -3.19
N GLN A 67 21.51 -13.71 -4.40
CA GLN A 67 21.50 -12.34 -4.90
C GLN A 67 20.06 -11.81 -5.07
N LEU A 68 19.15 -12.61 -5.64
CA LEU A 68 17.74 -12.23 -5.75
C LEU A 68 17.09 -12.03 -4.36
N ALA A 69 17.34 -12.95 -3.43
CA ALA A 69 16.76 -12.88 -2.09
C ALA A 69 17.27 -11.66 -1.31
N ILE A 70 18.58 -11.39 -1.33
CA ILE A 70 19.20 -10.25 -0.64
C ILE A 70 18.69 -8.93 -1.23
N ASN A 71 18.61 -8.81 -2.57
CA ASN A 71 18.08 -7.63 -3.22
C ASN A 71 16.60 -7.39 -2.87
N ALA A 72 15.78 -8.43 -2.83
CA ALA A 72 14.38 -8.32 -2.40
C ALA A 72 14.25 -7.81 -0.96
N VAL A 73 15.07 -8.34 -0.04
CA VAL A 73 15.09 -7.91 1.37
C VAL A 73 15.53 -6.44 1.50
N TYR A 74 16.56 -6.02 0.77
CA TYR A 74 17.02 -4.63 0.79
C TYR A 74 15.94 -3.65 0.31
N ASN A 75 15.26 -3.98 -0.79
CA ASN A 75 14.15 -3.17 -1.28
C ASN A 75 13.03 -3.06 -0.23
N TYR A 76 12.65 -4.17 0.41
CA TYR A 76 11.65 -4.17 1.48
C TYR A 76 12.02 -3.25 2.66
N ALA A 77 13.28 -3.31 3.11
CA ALA A 77 13.76 -2.47 4.20
C ALA A 77 13.68 -0.97 3.84
N LEU A 78 14.10 -0.61 2.61
CA LEU A 78 14.03 0.77 2.13
C LEU A 78 12.59 1.28 2.02
N PHE A 79 11.68 0.46 1.48
CA PHE A 79 10.26 0.80 1.40
C PHE A 79 9.63 1.00 2.79
N GLY A 80 9.97 0.17 3.78
CA GLY A 80 9.48 0.31 5.15
C GLY A 80 9.91 1.63 5.80
N ALA A 81 11.19 2.00 5.67
CA ALA A 81 11.72 3.26 6.18
C ALA A 81 11.06 4.48 5.52
N LEU A 82 10.84 4.41 4.20
CA LEU A 82 10.17 5.46 3.44
C LEU A 82 8.70 5.61 3.84
N GLN A 83 7.98 4.49 4.01
CA GLN A 83 6.58 4.49 4.45
C GLN A 83 6.43 5.13 5.83
N PHE A 84 7.31 4.79 6.77
CA PHE A 84 7.29 5.33 8.13
C PHE A 84 7.51 6.84 8.15
N THR A 85 8.53 7.33 7.43
CA THR A 85 8.88 8.76 7.39
C THR A 85 7.80 9.61 6.72
N LEU A 86 7.26 9.17 5.58
CA LEU A 86 6.15 9.88 4.92
C LEU A 86 4.86 9.85 5.76
N GLY A 87 4.57 8.72 6.40
CA GLY A 87 3.37 8.56 7.23
C GLY A 87 3.41 9.50 8.44
N PHE A 88 4.55 9.54 9.12
CA PHE A 88 4.77 10.44 10.26
C PHE A 88 4.63 11.91 9.86
N LEU A 89 5.31 12.33 8.78
CA LEU A 89 5.25 13.71 8.31
C LEU A 89 3.83 14.14 7.90
N SER A 90 3.09 13.25 7.22
CA SER A 90 1.71 13.48 6.81
C SER A 90 0.80 13.70 8.03
N MET A 91 0.91 12.84 9.04
CA MET A 91 0.11 12.92 10.26
C MET A 91 0.39 14.22 11.04
N CYS A 92 1.66 14.58 11.20
CA CYS A 92 2.04 15.84 11.82
C CYS A 92 1.46 17.05 11.05
N CYS A 93 1.52 17.04 9.72
CA CYS A 93 0.98 18.11 8.89
C CYS A 93 -0.55 18.26 9.07
N TRP A 94 -1.29 17.15 9.08
CA TRP A 94 -2.73 17.17 9.33
C TRP A 94 -3.05 17.69 10.73
N HIS A 95 -2.34 17.24 11.76
CA HIS A 95 -2.56 17.69 13.12
C HIS A 95 -2.33 19.21 13.26
N THR A 96 -1.23 19.75 12.72
CA THR A 96 -0.95 21.19 12.74
C THR A 96 -2.01 22.01 12.00
N VAL A 97 -2.54 21.50 10.89
CA VAL A 97 -3.64 22.16 10.17
C VAL A 97 -4.89 22.20 11.03
N CYS A 98 -5.22 21.10 11.71
CA CYS A 98 -6.41 21.00 12.55
C CYS A 98 -6.35 21.98 13.71
N GLU A 99 -5.22 22.08 14.40
CA GLU A 99 -5.04 23.05 15.49
C GLU A 99 -5.24 24.50 15.02
N ARG A 100 -4.68 24.86 13.86
CA ARG A 100 -4.86 26.21 13.29
C ARG A 100 -6.31 26.51 12.96
N GLN A 101 -7.04 25.53 12.41
CA GLN A 101 -8.47 25.70 12.10
C GLN A 101 -9.30 25.82 13.38
N VAL A 102 -9.05 24.97 14.36
CA VAL A 102 -9.70 25.00 15.68
C VAL A 102 -9.47 26.35 16.37
N TYR A 103 -8.24 26.88 16.34
CA TYR A 103 -7.92 28.19 16.91
C TYR A 103 -8.72 29.32 16.24
N GLN A 104 -8.81 29.31 14.91
CA GLN A 104 -9.59 30.30 14.16
C GLN A 104 -11.08 30.23 14.49
N ILE A 105 -11.64 29.01 14.59
CA ILE A 105 -13.05 28.80 14.98
C ILE A 105 -13.29 29.33 16.39
N ARG A 106 -12.41 29.00 17.35
CA ARG A 106 -12.50 29.47 18.73
C ARG A 106 -12.50 31.00 18.80
N ASN A 107 -11.59 31.65 18.08
CA ASN A 107 -11.48 33.11 18.08
C ASN A 107 -12.72 33.80 17.48
N ARG A 108 -13.24 33.28 16.36
CA ARG A 108 -14.48 33.78 15.73
C ARG A 108 -15.70 33.56 16.62
N TYR A 109 -15.79 32.41 17.28
CA TYR A 109 -16.88 32.11 18.20
C TYR A 109 -16.87 33.07 19.40
N PHE A 110 -15.72 33.28 20.04
CA PHE A 110 -15.60 34.24 21.14
C PHE A 110 -15.95 35.67 20.70
N ALA A 111 -15.45 36.11 19.53
CA ALA A 111 -15.78 37.42 18.99
C ALA A 111 -17.28 37.60 18.74
N ALA A 112 -17.99 36.53 18.33
CA ALA A 112 -19.43 36.54 18.15
C ALA A 112 -20.19 36.56 19.50
N VAL A 113 -19.71 35.82 20.50
CA VAL A 113 -20.32 35.79 21.86
C VAL A 113 -20.22 37.14 22.55
N VAL A 114 -19.08 37.83 22.46
CA VAL A 114 -18.90 39.16 23.09
C VAL A 114 -19.80 40.24 22.47
N ARG A 115 -20.30 40.03 21.25
CA ARG A 115 -21.21 40.95 20.55
C ARG A 115 -22.69 40.68 20.80
N GLN A 116 -23.04 39.70 21.65
CA GLN A 116 -24.43 39.38 22.00
C GLN A 116 -25.03 40.40 22.98
N ASP A 117 -26.35 40.59 22.90
CA ASP A 117 -27.10 41.50 23.78
C ASP A 117 -27.26 40.93 25.20
N MET A 118 -27.39 41.82 26.21
CA MET A 118 -27.59 41.43 27.61
C MET A 118 -28.81 40.50 27.82
N ALA A 119 -29.88 40.71 27.05
CA ALA A 119 -31.09 39.88 27.11
C ALA A 119 -30.86 38.42 26.64
N TRP A 120 -29.82 38.17 25.85
CA TRP A 120 -29.42 36.82 25.47
C TRP A 120 -28.60 36.14 26.57
N PHE A 121 -27.75 36.91 27.27
CA PHE A 121 -26.98 36.42 28.42
C PHE A 121 -27.87 36.03 29.60
N ASP A 122 -28.99 36.71 29.82
CA ASP A 122 -29.93 36.34 30.89
C ASP A 122 -30.64 34.99 30.63
N LYS A 123 -30.79 34.61 29.35
CA LYS A 123 -31.37 33.32 28.95
C LYS A 123 -30.36 32.17 28.92
N ASN A 124 -29.07 32.48 28.83
CA ASN A 124 -28.00 31.50 28.66
C ASN A 124 -26.98 31.61 29.79
N GLU A 125 -26.97 30.63 30.69
CA GLU A 125 -25.98 30.54 31.76
C GLU A 125 -24.55 30.50 31.17
N SER A 126 -23.73 31.48 31.58
CA SER A 126 -22.38 31.71 31.02
C SER A 126 -21.44 30.51 31.18
N GLY A 127 -21.59 29.74 32.27
CA GLY A 127 -20.86 28.50 32.51
C GLY A 127 -21.23 27.39 31.53
N ALA A 128 -22.53 27.15 31.32
CA ALA A 128 -23.01 26.11 30.40
C ALA A 128 -22.64 26.42 28.94
N LEU A 129 -22.63 27.70 28.55
CA LEU A 129 -22.24 28.13 27.21
C LEU A 129 -20.76 27.82 26.91
N THR A 130 -19.87 28.12 27.86
CA THR A 130 -18.42 27.93 27.70
C THR A 130 -18.08 26.44 27.60
N THR A 131 -18.75 25.60 28.39
CA THR A 131 -18.62 24.14 28.32
C THR A 131 -19.12 23.60 26.97
N ARG A 132 -20.32 24.02 26.53
CA ARG A 132 -20.87 23.63 25.21
C ARG A 132 -19.97 24.03 24.05
N MET A 133 -19.35 25.21 24.13
CA MET A 133 -18.40 25.65 23.12
C MET A 133 -17.15 24.76 23.11
N SER A 134 -16.57 24.48 24.27
CA SER A 134 -15.38 23.62 24.40
C SER A 134 -15.66 22.21 23.86
N ASP A 135 -16.79 21.60 24.28
CA ASP A 135 -17.22 20.29 23.79
C ASP A 135 -17.44 20.28 22.26
N GLY A 136 -18.04 21.34 21.71
CA GLY A 136 -18.26 21.46 20.26
C GLY A 136 -16.95 21.57 19.49
N ILE A 137 -15.99 22.34 20.01
CA ILE A 137 -14.67 22.51 19.42
C ILE A 137 -13.87 21.20 19.48
N ASP A 138 -13.90 20.49 20.60
CA ASP A 138 -13.21 19.20 20.75
C ASP A 138 -13.75 18.15 19.77
N ARG A 139 -15.08 18.08 19.58
CA ARG A 139 -15.69 17.19 18.55
C ARG A 139 -15.25 17.55 17.14
N ILE A 140 -15.12 18.85 16.83
CA ILE A 140 -14.63 19.31 15.53
C ILE A 140 -13.15 18.93 15.36
N ARG A 141 -12.33 19.10 16.41
CA ARG A 141 -10.91 18.71 16.38
C ARG A 141 -10.76 17.23 16.09
N ASP A 142 -11.51 16.38 16.78
CA ASP A 142 -11.45 14.92 16.59
C ASP A 142 -11.95 14.51 15.20
N GLY A 143 -12.95 15.22 14.67
CA GLY A 143 -13.45 15.01 13.32
C GLY A 143 -12.41 15.37 12.24
N ILE A 144 -11.79 16.54 12.35
CA ILE A 144 -10.86 17.05 11.32
C ILE A 144 -9.47 16.42 11.46
N GLY A 145 -9.00 16.18 12.69
CA GLY A 145 -7.69 15.63 13.03
C GLY A 145 -7.41 14.29 12.37
N ASP A 146 -8.03 13.25 12.93
CA ASP A 146 -7.70 11.87 12.55
C ASP A 146 -8.65 11.34 11.50
N LYS A 147 -9.96 11.64 11.62
CA LYS A 147 -10.97 11.00 10.77
C LYS A 147 -10.94 11.52 9.33
N LEU A 148 -10.83 12.84 9.12
CA LEU A 148 -10.73 13.38 7.76
C LEU A 148 -9.43 12.93 7.06
N GLY A 149 -8.29 12.97 7.76
CA GLY A 149 -7.02 12.48 7.22
C GLY A 149 -7.11 11.01 6.77
N ALA A 150 -7.68 10.15 7.62
CA ALA A 150 -7.88 8.73 7.29
C ALA A 150 -8.87 8.52 6.14
N MET A 151 -9.97 9.27 6.10
CA MET A 151 -10.97 9.17 5.03
C MET A 151 -10.34 9.45 3.65
N PHE A 152 -9.55 10.53 3.52
CA PHE A 152 -8.86 10.84 2.27
C PHE A 152 -7.81 9.78 1.90
N ALA A 153 -7.08 9.24 2.88
CA ALA A 153 -6.12 8.17 2.64
C ALA A 153 -6.80 6.89 2.12
N TYR A 154 -7.92 6.49 2.71
CA TYR A 154 -8.67 5.31 2.24
C TYR A 154 -9.29 5.53 0.86
N PHE A 155 -9.82 6.72 0.58
CA PHE A 155 -10.30 7.06 -0.77
C PHE A 155 -9.18 6.98 -1.82
N ALA A 156 -8.00 7.52 -1.53
CA ALA A 156 -6.85 7.43 -2.42
C ALA A 156 -6.39 5.97 -2.64
N THR A 157 -6.39 5.18 -1.55
CA THR A 157 -6.01 3.77 -1.59
C THR A 157 -6.99 2.94 -2.42
N PHE A 158 -8.29 3.24 -2.31
CA PHE A 158 -9.33 2.60 -3.11
C PHE A 158 -9.11 2.83 -4.61
N ILE A 159 -8.84 4.08 -5.03
CA ILE A 159 -8.58 4.42 -6.44
C ILE A 159 -7.26 3.78 -6.93
N ALA A 160 -6.20 3.82 -6.12
CA ALA A 160 -4.92 3.21 -6.46
C ALA A 160 -5.04 1.68 -6.61
N GLY A 161 -5.76 1.02 -5.70
CA GLY A 161 -6.02 -0.42 -5.73
C GLY A 161 -6.81 -0.84 -6.97
N LEU A 162 -7.85 -0.09 -7.34
CA LEU A 162 -8.58 -0.33 -8.59
C LEU A 162 -7.67 -0.23 -9.81
N THR A 163 -6.82 0.80 -9.86
CA THR A 163 -5.89 1.01 -10.99
C THR A 163 -4.89 -0.15 -11.13
N VAL A 164 -4.32 -0.65 -10.03
CA VAL A 164 -3.40 -1.79 -10.05
C VAL A 164 -4.10 -3.10 -10.39
N ALA A 165 -5.35 -3.29 -9.98
CA ALA A 165 -6.15 -4.47 -10.32
C ALA A 165 -6.47 -4.53 -11.84
N PHE A 166 -6.82 -3.40 -12.44
CA PHE A 166 -7.11 -3.33 -13.88
C PHE A 166 -5.87 -3.54 -14.75
N THR A 167 -4.72 -2.97 -14.39
CA THR A 167 -3.48 -3.14 -15.16
C THR A 167 -2.98 -4.60 -15.19
N ASN A 168 -3.07 -5.31 -14.05
CA ASN A 168 -2.63 -6.71 -13.98
C ASN A 168 -3.57 -7.70 -14.71
N SER A 169 -4.88 -7.44 -14.74
CA SER A 169 -5.86 -8.33 -15.36
C SER A 169 -5.85 -8.23 -16.89
N GLN A 170 -5.90 -7.02 -17.43
CA GLN A 170 -5.92 -6.78 -18.88
C GLN A 170 -4.65 -7.31 -19.57
N MET A 171 -3.48 -7.12 -18.95
CA MET A 171 -2.20 -7.62 -19.46
C MET A 171 -2.16 -9.16 -19.54
N LYS A 172 -2.74 -9.86 -18.54
CA LYS A 172 -2.76 -11.33 -18.52
C LYS A 172 -3.72 -11.88 -19.57
N VAL A 173 -4.90 -11.30 -19.70
CA VAL A 173 -5.92 -11.72 -20.67
C VAL A 173 -5.40 -11.55 -22.10
N LEU A 174 -4.76 -10.42 -22.41
CA LEU A 174 -4.20 -10.17 -23.73
C LEU A 174 -3.07 -11.16 -24.08
N LYS A 175 -2.15 -11.44 -23.14
CA LYS A 175 -1.06 -12.42 -23.36
C LYS A 175 -1.60 -13.83 -23.62
N VAL A 176 -2.67 -14.25 -22.94
CA VAL A 176 -3.31 -15.56 -23.19
C VAL A 176 -3.98 -15.59 -24.56
N LYS A 177 -4.68 -14.51 -24.94
CA LYS A 177 -5.34 -14.39 -26.25
C LYS A 177 -4.33 -14.47 -27.40
N ILE A 178 -3.23 -13.72 -27.32
CA ILE A 178 -2.15 -13.72 -28.32
C ILE A 178 -1.50 -15.11 -28.42
N ARG A 179 -1.24 -15.78 -27.28
CA ARG A 179 -0.66 -17.13 -27.28
C ARG A 179 -1.59 -18.14 -27.95
N LYS A 180 -2.90 -18.06 -27.72
CA LYS A 180 -3.88 -18.91 -28.41
C LYS A 180 -3.94 -18.62 -29.91
N LEU A 181 -3.86 -17.36 -30.31
CA LEU A 181 -3.83 -16.99 -31.74
C LEU A 181 -2.55 -17.47 -32.43
N SER A 182 -1.39 -17.34 -31.78
CA SER A 182 -0.12 -17.86 -32.31
C SER A 182 -0.12 -19.39 -32.44
N ALA A 183 -0.73 -20.10 -31.50
CA ALA A 183 -0.88 -21.55 -31.56
C ALA A 183 -1.90 -22.01 -32.62
N CYS A 184 -2.93 -21.22 -32.91
CA CYS A 184 -3.85 -21.47 -34.03
C CYS A 184 -3.12 -21.26 -35.36
N ASN A 185 -2.40 -20.15 -35.51
CA ASN A 185 -1.64 -19.82 -36.70
C ASN A 185 -0.59 -20.89 -37.06
N GLN A 186 0.06 -21.49 -36.06
CA GLN A 186 1.01 -22.61 -36.28
C GLN A 186 0.32 -23.92 -36.68
N ARG A 187 -0.93 -24.17 -36.24
CA ARG A 187 -1.71 -25.35 -36.69
C ARG A 187 -2.22 -25.16 -38.11
N ASP A 188 -2.65 -23.96 -38.46
CA ASP A 188 -3.12 -23.65 -39.82
C ASP A 188 -1.96 -23.76 -40.83
N ALA A 189 -0.75 -23.33 -40.45
CA ALA A 189 0.45 -23.50 -41.26
C ALA A 189 0.89 -24.98 -41.41
N ALA A 190 0.61 -25.84 -40.43
CA ALA A 190 0.91 -27.26 -40.51
C ALA A 190 -0.08 -28.03 -41.40
N SER A 191 -1.35 -27.62 -41.45
CA SER A 191 -2.37 -28.24 -42.31
C SER A 191 -2.19 -27.95 -43.80
N GLN A 192 -1.39 -26.94 -44.17
CA GLN A 192 -1.18 -26.54 -45.57
C GLN A 192 -0.03 -27.31 -46.25
N TYR A 193 0.69 -28.16 -45.51
CA TYR A 193 1.83 -28.95 -46.00
C TYR A 193 1.53 -30.45 -46.13
N ASP A 194 0.33 -30.90 -45.75
CA ASP A 194 -0.13 -32.26 -46.00
C ASP A 194 -0.84 -32.33 -47.37
N PRO A 195 -0.33 -33.13 -48.33
CA PRO A 195 -0.91 -33.29 -49.66
C PRO A 195 -2.18 -34.16 -49.70
#